data_AF-A0A929K4P3-F1
#
_entry.id   AF-A0A929K4P3-F1
#
_cell.length_a   1.000
_cell.length_b   1.000
_cell.length_c   1.000
_cell.angle_alpha   90.00
_cell.angle_beta   90.00
_cell.angle_gamma   90.00
#
_symmetry.space_group_name_H-M   'P 1'
#
loop_
_entity.id
_entity.type
_entity.pdbx_description
1 polymer ?
#
loop_
_entity_poly.entity_id
_entity_poly.type
_entity_poly.pdbx_seq_one_letter_code
_entity_poly.pdbx_strand_id
1 'polypeptide(L)' 'MIDDGDIKLTESVLSSPDFIMVCDDIRTLLDGLAYRGAITDSVINKKIWISKNMEFNTIFKLDRMARFLVRSKKV' A
#
# COMPACT_ATOMS: atom_id res chain seq x y z
N MET A 1 0.86 -5.86 8.42
CA MET A 1 -0.15 -5.24 9.30
C MET A 1 -0.07 -3.73 9.15
N ILE A 2 -1.23 -3.06 9.09
CA ILE A 2 -1.34 -1.60 9.13
C ILE A 2 -2.23 -1.30 10.33
N ASP A 3 -1.72 -0.59 11.32
CA ASP A 3 -2.44 -0.29 12.55
C ASP A 3 -2.01 1.08 13.08
N ASP A 4 -2.98 1.98 13.26
CA ASP A 4 -2.81 3.37 13.74
C ASP A 4 -1.54 4.10 13.25
N GLY A 5 -1.32 4.09 11.93
CA GLY A 5 -0.16 4.75 11.32
C GLY A 5 1.15 3.97 11.39
N ASP A 6 1.19 2.80 12.00
CA ASP A 6 2.31 1.87 11.93
C ASP A 6 2.09 0.85 10.80
N ILE A 7 3.15 0.58 10.04
CA ILE A 7 3.14 -0.40 8.95
C ILE A 7 4.28 -1.38 9.17
N LYS A 8 3.92 -2.65 9.35
CA LYS A 8 4.86 -3.74 9.57
C LYS A 8 4.68 -4.82 8.51
N LEU A 9 5.80 -5.26 7.93
CA LEU A 9 5.85 -6.45 7.08
C LEU A 9 6.02 -7.67 7.99
N THR A 10 5.11 -8.62 7.89
CA THR A 10 5.15 -9.87 8.64
C THR A 10 4.80 -11.02 7.70
N GLU A 11 5.65 -12.03 7.66
CA GLU A 11 5.31 -13.29 6.98
C GLU A 11 4.38 -14.09 7.90
N SER A 12 3.09 -14.07 7.59
CA SER A 12 2.07 -14.76 8.37
C SER A 12 0.88 -15.10 7.49
N VAL A 13 0.30 -16.29 7.68
CA VAL A 13 -0.97 -16.65 7.06
C VAL A 13 -2.11 -16.01 7.84
N LEU A 14 -2.90 -15.17 7.20
CA LEU A 14 -4.07 -14.53 7.79
C LEU A 14 -5.34 -15.28 7.36
N SER A 15 -6.18 -15.67 8.32
CA SER A 15 -7.46 -16.35 8.07
C SER A 15 -8.58 -15.40 7.64
N SER A 16 -8.50 -14.12 8.04
CA SER A 16 -9.50 -13.10 7.71
C SER A 16 -8.83 -11.74 7.50
N PRO A 17 -8.23 -11.48 6.32
CA PRO A 17 -7.61 -10.18 6.03
C PRO A 17 -8.67 -9.11 5.74
N ASP A 18 -8.45 -7.87 6.21
CA ASP A 18 -9.33 -6.73 5.91
C ASP A 18 -9.46 -6.48 4.41
N PHE A 19 -8.37 -6.65 3.68
CA PHE A 19 -8.29 -6.64 2.22
C PHE A 19 -7.05 -7.41 1.75
N ILE A 20 -7.03 -7.80 0.49
CA ILE A 20 -5.93 -8.51 -0.15
C ILE A 20 -5.33 -7.58 -1.20
N MET A 21 -3.99 -7.56 -1.27
CA MET A 21 -3.26 -6.95 -2.37
C MET A 21 -2.45 -8.03 -3.08
N VAL A 22 -2.44 -7.97 -4.40
CA VAL A 22 -1.62 -8.81 -5.27
C VAL A 22 -0.77 -7.88 -6.11
N CYS A 23 0.53 -8.13 -6.18
CA CYS A 23 1.46 -7.36 -7.00
C CYS A 23 2.36 -8.29 -7.79
N ASP A 24 2.64 -7.94 -9.04
CA ASP A 24 3.52 -8.74 -9.90
C ASP A 24 4.97 -8.75 -9.36
N ASP A 25 5.43 -7.60 -8.86
CA ASP A 25 6.70 -7.44 -8.17
C ASP A 25 6.48 -6.64 -6.87
N ILE A 26 6.90 -7.20 -5.74
CA ILE A 26 6.83 -6.56 -4.42
C ILE A 26 7.54 -5.20 -4.39
N ARG A 27 8.57 -5.00 -5.23
CA ARG A 27 9.25 -3.71 -5.38
C ARG A 27 8.32 -2.62 -5.87
N THR A 28 7.34 -2.94 -6.71
CA THR A 28 6.34 -1.97 -7.17
C THR A 28 5.52 -1.40 -6.00
N LEU A 29 5.14 -2.27 -5.05
CA LEU A 29 4.43 -1.85 -3.85
C LEU A 29 5.36 -1.06 -2.91
N LEU A 30 6.58 -1.54 -2.69
CA LEU A 30 7.55 -0.89 -1.80
C LEU A 30 7.98 0.49 -2.31
N ASP A 31 8.28 0.63 -3.59
CA ASP A 31 8.64 1.91 -4.20
C ASP A 31 7.47 2.89 -4.16
N GLY A 32 6.26 2.39 -4.39
CA GLY A 32 5.05 3.16 -4.25
C GLY A 32 4.83 3.69 -2.82
N LEU A 33 4.99 2.84 -1.80
CA LEU A 33 4.91 3.23 -0.39
C LEU A 33 6.09 4.13 0.05
N ALA A 34 7.25 4.01 -0.60
CA ALA A 34 8.42 4.85 -0.37
C ALA A 34 8.39 6.17 -1.15
N TYR A 35 7.32 6.45 -1.89
CA TYR A 35 7.19 7.64 -2.74
C TYR A 35 8.26 7.74 -3.85
N ARG A 36 8.79 6.59 -4.28
CA ARG A 36 9.71 6.43 -5.43
C ARG A 36 8.98 6.00 -6.71
N GLY A 37 7.67 5.81 -6.64
CA GLY A 37 6.78 5.53 -7.76
C GLY A 37 5.32 5.85 -7.42
N ALA A 38 4.45 5.90 -8.42
CA ALA A 38 3.03 6.14 -8.22
C ALA A 38 2.26 4.83 -8.00
N ILE A 39 1.68 4.63 -6.82
CA ILE A 39 0.85 3.44 -6.55
C ILE A 39 -0.41 3.48 -7.44
N THR A 40 -0.98 4.67 -7.66
CA THR A 40 -2.13 4.86 -8.56
C THR A 40 -1.86 4.33 -9.97
N ASP A 41 -0.72 4.71 -10.56
CA ASP A 41 -0.33 4.25 -11.90
C ASP A 41 -0.09 2.74 -11.92
N SER A 42 0.43 2.19 -10.82
CA SER A 42 0.65 0.74 -10.69
C SER A 42 -0.67 -0.03 -10.66
N VAL A 43 -1.72 0.53 -10.04
CA VAL A 43 -3.08 -0.05 -10.07
C VAL A 43 -3.71 0.09 -11.45
N ILE A 44 -3.60 1.27 -12.10
CA ILE A 44 -4.14 1.50 -13.45
C ILE A 44 -3.50 0.54 -14.46
N ASN A 45 -2.18 0.36 -14.37
CA ASN A 45 -1.42 -0.55 -15.24
C ASN A 45 -1.51 -2.02 -14.81
N LYS A 46 -2.39 -2.36 -13.86
CA LYS A 46 -2.63 -3.73 -13.37
C LYS A 46 -1.41 -4.42 -12.75
N LYS A 47 -0.36 -3.68 -12.38
CA LYS A 47 0.81 -4.19 -11.64
C LYS A 47 0.50 -4.46 -10.16
N ILE A 48 -0.53 -3.78 -9.64
CA ILE A 48 -1.07 -3.97 -8.30
C ILE A 48 -2.58 -4.13 -8.41
N TRP A 49 -3.13 -5.17 -7.79
CA TRP A 49 -4.55 -5.37 -7.60
C TRP A 49 -4.89 -5.37 -6.11
N ILE A 50 -6.03 -4.78 -5.75
CA ILE A 50 -6.48 -4.63 -4.37
C ILE A 50 -7.95 -5.03 -4.28
N SER A 51 -8.29 -5.99 -3.41
CA SER A 51 -9.62 -6.60 -3.36
C SER A 51 -10.73 -5.65 -2.91
N LYS A 52 -10.41 -4.66 -2.07
CA LYS A 52 -11.34 -3.61 -1.63
C LYS A 52 -10.85 -2.24 -2.09
N ASN A 53 -10.85 -1.99 -3.40
CA ASN A 53 -10.50 -0.68 -3.97
C ASN A 53 -11.68 -0.05 -4.73
N MET A 54 -12.82 0.06 -4.06
CA MET A 54 -13.99 0.76 -4.62
C MET A 54 -13.63 2.23 -4.87
N GLU A 55 -13.84 2.67 -6.12
CA GLU A 55 -13.65 4.07 -6.53
C GLU A 55 -12.26 4.63 -6.19
N PHE A 56 -11.22 3.80 -6.19
CA PHE A 56 -9.85 4.20 -5.86
C PHE A 56 -9.65 4.76 -4.44
N ASN A 57 -10.64 4.62 -3.54
CA ASN A 57 -10.53 5.18 -2.18
C ASN A 57 -9.38 4.57 -1.38
N THR A 58 -9.17 3.25 -1.50
CA THR A 58 -8.12 2.55 -0.76
C THR A 58 -6.74 2.98 -1.25
N ILE A 59 -6.56 3.14 -2.56
CA ILE A 59 -5.27 3.59 -3.09
C ILE A 59 -4.92 5.01 -2.66
N PHE A 60 -5.89 5.92 -2.63
CA PHE A 60 -5.67 7.29 -2.15
C PHE A 60 -5.35 7.36 -0.66
N LYS A 61 -5.99 6.51 0.17
CA LYS A 61 -5.68 6.41 1.60
C LYS A 61 -4.27 5.87 1.83
N LEU A 62 -3.87 4.82 1.12
CA LEU A 62 -2.52 4.25 1.20
C LEU A 62 -1.46 5.28 0.79
N ASP A 63 -1.68 5.99 -0.31
CA ASP A 63 -0.80 7.03 -0.82
C ASP A 63 -0.69 8.23 0.16
N ARG A 64 -1.80 8.61 0.79
CA ARG A 64 -1.79 9.64 1.87
C ARG A 64 -1.04 9.18 3.11
N MET A 65 -1.21 7.92 3.54
CA MET A 65 -0.52 7.35 4.69
C MET A 65 0.99 7.26 4.45
N ALA A 66 1.41 6.79 3.27
CA ALA A 66 2.81 6.75 2.85
C ALA A 66 3.47 8.13 2.97
N ARG A 67 2.80 9.18 2.46
CA ARG A 67 3.25 10.57 2.61
C ARG A 67 3.36 11.03 4.07
N PHE A 68 2.39 10.67 4.91
CA PHE A 68 2.41 11.03 6.32
C PHE A 68 3.62 10.40 7.04
N LEU A 69 3.88 9.12 6.78
CA LEU A 69 4.98 8.38 7.39
C LEU A 69 6.36 8.93 7.00
N VAL A 70 6.58 9.20 5.71
CA VAL A 70 7.84 9.79 5.24
C VAL A 70 8.10 11.15 5.90
N ARG A 71 7.06 11.96 6.13
CA ARG A 71 7.19 13.25 6.82
C ARG A 71 7.45 13.07 8.31
N SER A 72 6.82 12.10 8.97
CA SER A 72 7.00 11.84 10.40
C SER A 72 8.42 11.37 10.76
N LYS A 73 9.09 10.60 9.88
CA LYS A 73 10.49 10.16 10.05
C LYS A 73 11.53 11.27 9.87
N LYS A 74 11.11 12.46 9.43
CA LYS A 74 12.01 13.62 9.20
C LYS A 74 12.21 14.46 10.46
N VAL A 75 11.68 14.01 11.61
CA VAL A 75 11.81 14.62 12.94
C VAL A 75 12.66 13.71 13.82
#